data_AF-A0AAX4PG95-F1
#
_entry.id   AF-A0AAX4PG95-F1
#
_cell.length_a   1.000
_cell.length_b   1.000
_cell.length_c   1.000
_cell.angle_alpha   90.00
_cell.angle_beta   90.00
_cell.angle_gamma   90.00
#
_symmetry.space_group_name_H-M   'P 1'
#
loop_
_entity.id
_entity.type
_entity.pdbx_description
1 polymer ?
#
loop_
_entity_poly.entity_id
_entity_poly.type
_entity_poly.pdbx_seq_one_letter_code
_entity_poly.pdbx_strand_id
1 'polypeptide(L)'
;MGKKGKAAKATQKDQAKAEKKKKQEQKMKDASFGLKNKGKSKVVQQKIAHMQNSMNAPGSQRAALQQKQKKAQKEAEEKARLEMEAMFKTVKKKENDNQAHLREEKMEEKKVVKVDPKVRIQQLLDGTLPEMLDRTLEDRIEEARTLVEKKTKMTEDVFKSWLERKTKKEMDAAKKAKAERWKKNRYTGKEIWFKFKVQTKDEDEADAFDEYEKPETPPESESEDEEEAPSAAAEVQATA
;
A
#
# COMPACT_ATOMS: atom_id res chain seq x y z
N MET A 1 -47.86 52.74 -76.52
CA MET A 1 -48.32 51.39 -76.10
C MET A 1 -47.26 50.40 -76.56
N GLY A 2 -46.69 49.44 -75.84
CA GLY A 2 -46.85 48.88 -74.51
C GLY A 2 -45.96 47.62 -74.53
N LYS A 3 -45.01 47.52 -73.60
CA LYS A 3 -43.92 46.51 -73.55
C LYS A 3 -44.44 45.07 -73.55
N LYS A 4 -43.81 44.18 -74.35
CA LYS A 4 -43.81 42.73 -74.10
C LYS A 4 -42.43 42.12 -74.35
N GLY A 5 -41.98 41.31 -73.38
CA GLY A 5 -41.09 40.17 -73.62
C GLY A 5 -39.63 40.33 -73.23
N LYS A 6 -39.29 40.03 -71.96
CA LYS A 6 -38.05 39.34 -71.52
C LYS A 6 -38.04 39.17 -69.99
N ALA A 7 -38.80 38.21 -69.49
CA ALA A 7 -38.75 37.78 -68.09
C ALA A 7 -38.91 36.26 -68.02
N ALA A 8 -37.87 35.50 -68.41
CA ALA A 8 -37.91 34.03 -68.32
C ALA A 8 -36.51 33.36 -68.33
N LYS A 9 -35.45 34.00 -67.83
CA LYS A 9 -34.11 33.36 -67.78
C LYS A 9 -33.33 33.58 -66.48
N ALA A 10 -34.03 33.85 -65.38
CA ALA A 10 -33.46 33.91 -64.03
C ALA A 10 -33.93 32.75 -63.13
N THR A 11 -34.53 31.70 -63.68
CA THR A 11 -35.26 30.72 -62.85
C THR A 11 -34.57 29.36 -62.69
N GLN A 12 -33.90 28.77 -63.68
CA GLN A 12 -33.35 27.41 -63.46
C GLN A 12 -32.06 27.32 -62.66
N LYS A 13 -31.09 28.23 -62.84
CA LYS A 13 -29.78 28.13 -62.15
C LYS A 13 -29.88 28.44 -60.66
N ASP A 14 -30.74 29.38 -60.30
CA ASP A 14 -30.95 29.77 -58.91
C ASP A 14 -31.90 28.80 -58.19
N GLN A 15 -32.87 28.22 -58.90
CA GLN A 15 -33.66 27.09 -58.39
C GLN A 15 -32.79 25.85 -58.16
N ALA A 16 -31.90 25.49 -59.10
CA ALA A 16 -30.99 24.35 -58.94
C ALA A 16 -29.98 24.56 -57.78
N LYS A 17 -29.54 25.80 -57.53
CA LYS A 17 -28.70 26.13 -56.36
C LYS A 17 -29.50 26.07 -55.05
N ALA A 18 -30.74 26.55 -55.06
CA ALA A 18 -31.63 26.49 -53.89
C ALA A 18 -31.98 25.04 -53.53
N GLU A 19 -32.25 24.18 -54.51
CA GLU A 19 -32.50 22.75 -54.29
C GLU A 19 -31.27 22.01 -53.78
N LYS A 20 -30.07 22.31 -54.31
CA LYS A 20 -28.82 21.75 -53.80
C LYS A 20 -28.56 22.15 -52.34
N LYS A 21 -28.81 23.43 -52.00
CA LYS A 21 -28.69 23.93 -50.62
C LYS A 21 -29.69 23.25 -49.68
N LYS A 22 -30.94 23.10 -50.11
CA LYS A 22 -32.00 22.41 -49.34
C LYS A 22 -31.67 20.93 -49.13
N LYS A 23 -31.16 20.25 -50.17
CA LYS A 23 -30.72 18.84 -50.08
C LYS A 23 -29.49 18.67 -49.18
N GLN A 24 -28.56 19.63 -49.20
CA GLN A 24 -27.40 19.66 -48.31
C GLN A 24 -27.82 19.90 -46.85
N GLU A 25 -28.78 20.80 -46.62
CA GLU A 25 -29.34 21.07 -45.29
C GLU A 25 -30.13 19.87 -44.75
N GLN A 26 -30.86 19.15 -45.60
CA GLN A 26 -31.56 17.93 -45.22
C GLN A 26 -30.59 16.79 -44.90
N LYS A 27 -29.53 16.60 -45.69
CA LYS A 27 -28.45 15.65 -45.36
C LYS A 27 -27.74 15.98 -44.06
N MET A 28 -27.49 17.28 -43.80
CA MET A 28 -26.96 17.72 -42.50
C MET A 28 -27.95 17.41 -41.39
N LYS A 29 -29.25 17.65 -41.58
CA LYS A 29 -30.30 17.36 -40.58
C LYS A 29 -30.41 15.88 -40.27
N ASP A 30 -30.42 15.00 -41.28
CA ASP A 30 -30.48 13.53 -41.14
C ASP A 30 -29.21 12.93 -40.52
N ALA A 31 -28.02 13.34 -40.97
CA ALA A 31 -26.75 12.85 -40.42
C ALA A 31 -26.50 13.31 -38.98
N SER A 32 -27.27 14.26 -38.50
CA SER A 32 -27.23 14.73 -37.12
C SER A 32 -28.59 14.62 -36.43
N PHE A 33 -29.51 13.85 -37.03
CA PHE A 33 -30.77 13.43 -36.42
C PHE A 33 -30.44 12.30 -35.44
N GLY A 34 -31.00 12.37 -34.23
CA GLY A 34 -30.73 11.39 -33.16
C GLY A 34 -29.68 11.81 -32.12
N LEU A 35 -28.90 12.88 -32.34
CA LEU A 35 -28.07 13.44 -31.27
C LEU A 35 -28.89 14.42 -30.42
N LYS A 36 -29.43 13.90 -29.31
CA LYS A 36 -30.36 14.58 -28.38
C LYS A 36 -29.84 15.90 -27.76
N ASN A 37 -28.64 16.38 -28.13
CA ASN A 37 -28.02 17.61 -27.62
C ASN A 37 -27.24 18.40 -28.71
N LYS A 38 -27.82 18.52 -29.91
CA LYS A 38 -27.24 19.19 -31.09
C LYS A 38 -26.67 20.59 -30.84
N GLY A 39 -27.30 21.37 -29.97
CA GLY A 39 -26.87 22.72 -29.57
C GLY A 39 -26.20 22.80 -28.19
N LYS A 40 -26.10 21.70 -27.45
CA LYS A 40 -25.58 21.68 -26.07
C LYS A 40 -24.29 20.89 -25.90
N SER A 41 -24.04 19.89 -26.74
CA SER A 41 -22.82 19.07 -26.65
C SER A 41 -21.70 19.65 -27.50
N LYS A 42 -20.63 20.09 -26.83
CA LYS A 42 -19.40 20.61 -27.46
C LYS A 42 -18.78 19.60 -28.42
N VAL A 43 -18.90 18.31 -28.13
CA VAL A 43 -18.42 17.21 -28.98
C VAL A 43 -19.22 17.12 -30.28
N VAL A 44 -20.55 17.31 -30.21
CA VAL A 44 -21.44 17.28 -31.38
C VAL A 44 -21.24 18.52 -32.25
N GLN A 45 -21.08 19.69 -31.64
CA GLN A 45 -20.75 20.93 -32.36
C GLN A 45 -19.39 20.83 -33.07
N GLN A 46 -18.37 20.27 -32.41
CA GLN A 46 -17.06 20.01 -33.02
C GLN A 46 -17.14 19.03 -34.20
N LYS A 47 -17.93 17.95 -34.06
CA LYS A 47 -18.16 16.99 -35.16
C LYS A 47 -18.84 17.66 -36.35
N ILE A 48 -19.86 18.49 -36.11
CA ILE A 48 -20.57 19.24 -37.15
C ILE A 48 -19.62 20.25 -37.83
N ALA A 49 -18.86 21.03 -37.06
CA ALA A 49 -17.88 21.97 -37.60
C ALA A 49 -16.79 21.29 -38.42
N HIS A 50 -16.32 20.12 -37.99
CA HIS A 50 -15.32 19.33 -38.72
C HIS A 50 -15.88 18.80 -40.04
N MET A 51 -17.12 18.30 -40.07
CA MET A 51 -17.78 17.87 -41.31
C MET A 51 -18.09 19.05 -42.24
N GLN A 52 -18.47 20.20 -41.69
CA GLN A 52 -18.77 21.40 -42.47
C GLN A 52 -17.49 21.99 -43.10
N ASN A 53 -16.36 21.92 -42.39
CA ASN A 53 -15.05 22.31 -42.90
C ASN A 53 -14.49 21.30 -43.91
N SER A 54 -14.73 20.00 -43.74
CA SER A 54 -14.29 19.00 -44.73
C SER A 54 -15.09 19.08 -46.03
N MET A 55 -16.36 19.47 -45.97
CA MET A 55 -17.21 19.65 -47.15
C MET A 55 -17.02 20.99 -47.87
N ASN A 56 -16.48 22.02 -47.20
CA ASN A 56 -16.28 23.37 -47.75
C ASN A 56 -14.81 23.74 -47.98
N ALA A 57 -13.88 22.78 -48.01
CA ALA A 57 -12.47 23.08 -48.17
C ALA A 57 -12.19 23.83 -49.50
N PRO A 58 -11.77 25.12 -49.45
CA PRO A 58 -11.34 25.82 -50.66
C PRO A 58 -10.02 25.21 -51.14
N GLY A 59 -9.89 25.09 -52.46
CA GLY A 59 -8.90 24.28 -53.16
C GLY A 59 -7.48 24.27 -52.57
N SER A 60 -6.93 23.07 -52.51
CA SER A 60 -5.53 22.60 -52.44
C SER A 60 -4.40 23.57 -52.03
N GLN A 61 -4.36 24.80 -52.55
CA GLN A 61 -3.30 25.77 -52.26
C GLN A 61 -3.37 26.37 -50.84
N ARG A 62 -4.55 26.70 -50.30
CA ARG A 62 -4.64 27.28 -48.94
C ARG A 62 -4.33 26.24 -47.86
N ALA A 63 -4.71 24.98 -48.07
CA ALA A 63 -4.39 23.88 -47.17
C ALA A 63 -2.88 23.54 -47.18
N ALA A 64 -2.25 23.53 -48.36
CA ALA A 64 -0.81 23.35 -48.49
C ALA A 64 -0.01 24.50 -47.83
N LEU A 65 -0.47 25.75 -47.99
CA LEU A 65 0.14 26.91 -47.33
C LEU A 65 -0.01 26.85 -45.80
N GLN A 66 -1.17 26.42 -45.29
CA GLN A 66 -1.37 26.24 -43.85
C GLN A 66 -0.52 25.09 -43.26
N GLN A 67 -0.34 23.98 -43.98
CA GLN A 67 0.55 22.91 -43.56
C GLN A 67 2.02 23.36 -43.56
N LYS A 68 2.46 24.12 -44.57
CA LYS A 68 3.81 24.68 -44.63
C LYS A 68 4.05 25.68 -43.51
N GLN A 69 3.08 26.54 -43.19
CA GLN A 69 3.14 27.47 -42.07
C GLN A 69 3.19 26.75 -40.71
N LYS A 70 2.38 25.71 -40.50
CA LYS A 70 2.41 24.91 -39.25
C LYS A 70 3.73 24.16 -39.06
N LYS A 71 4.31 23.62 -40.14
CA LYS A 71 5.63 22.97 -40.08
C LYS A 71 6.74 23.97 -39.76
N ALA A 72 6.74 25.13 -40.43
CA ALA A 72 7.71 26.20 -40.17
C ALA A 72 7.58 26.77 -38.74
N GLN A 73 6.36 26.90 -38.20
CA GLN A 73 6.14 27.32 -36.81
C GLN A 73 6.67 26.31 -35.80
N LYS A 74 6.42 25.00 -36.01
CA LYS A 74 6.90 23.96 -35.10
C LYS A 74 8.43 23.88 -35.09
N GLU A 75 9.07 24.04 -36.24
CA GLU A 75 10.54 24.08 -36.35
C GLU A 75 11.14 25.34 -35.71
N ALA A 76 10.48 26.49 -35.87
CA ALA A 76 10.87 27.72 -35.19
C ALA A 76 10.71 27.63 -33.66
N GLU A 77 9.64 26.98 -33.18
CA GLU A 77 9.39 26.75 -31.75
C GLU A 77 10.39 25.76 -31.15
N GLU A 78 10.72 24.67 -31.86
CA GLU A 78 11.75 23.72 -31.43
C GLU A 78 13.12 24.39 -31.39
N LYS A 79 13.46 25.22 -32.39
CA LYS A 79 14.71 25.98 -32.42
C LYS A 79 14.77 27.01 -31.29
N ALA A 80 13.68 27.74 -31.03
CA ALA A 80 13.59 28.65 -29.90
C ALA A 80 13.67 27.93 -28.55
N ARG A 81 13.10 26.72 -28.44
CA ARG A 81 13.19 25.88 -27.24
C ARG A 81 14.61 25.37 -27.02
N LEU A 82 15.31 24.94 -28.07
CA LEU A 82 16.71 24.53 -28.01
C LEU A 82 17.63 25.71 -27.66
N GLU A 83 17.37 26.90 -28.21
CA GLU A 83 18.10 28.12 -27.89
C GLU A 83 17.85 28.57 -26.45
N MET A 84 16.61 28.50 -25.98
CA MET A 84 16.27 28.71 -24.56
C MET A 84 16.95 27.66 -23.68
N GLU A 85 16.92 26.38 -24.04
CA GLU A 85 17.59 25.32 -23.28
C GLU A 85 19.11 25.54 -23.21
N ALA A 86 19.73 26.01 -24.30
CA ALA A 86 21.13 26.39 -24.34
C ALA A 86 21.42 27.60 -23.44
N MET A 87 20.59 28.64 -23.47
CA MET A 87 20.71 29.79 -22.56
C MET A 87 20.49 29.41 -21.08
N PHE A 88 19.54 28.52 -20.79
CA PHE A 88 19.31 28.04 -19.43
C PHE A 88 20.47 27.16 -18.92
N LYS A 89 21.20 26.47 -19.80
CA LYS A 89 22.40 25.71 -19.44
C LYS A 89 23.62 26.60 -19.19
N THR A 90 23.80 27.68 -19.95
CA THR A 90 24.91 28.62 -19.76
C THR A 90 24.75 29.49 -18.51
N VAL A 91 23.53 29.92 -18.20
CA VAL A 91 23.24 30.66 -16.95
C VAL A 91 23.41 29.80 -15.70
N LYS A 92 23.20 28.48 -15.79
CA LYS A 92 23.43 27.54 -14.67
C LYS A 92 24.91 27.27 -14.37
N LYS A 93 25.86 27.79 -15.15
CA LYS A 93 27.31 27.56 -14.95
C LYS A 93 28.05 28.71 -14.24
N LYS A 94 27.33 29.53 -13.48
CA LYS A 94 27.89 30.27 -12.34
C LYS A 94 27.28 29.70 -11.06
N GLU A 95 27.63 28.45 -10.76
CA GLU A 95 27.36 27.88 -9.44
C GLU A 95 28.27 28.62 -8.44
N ASN A 96 27.62 29.30 -7.51
CA ASN A 96 28.22 29.86 -6.31
C ASN A 96 28.53 28.67 -5.38
N ASP A 97 29.74 28.59 -4.82
CA ASP A 97 30.30 27.43 -4.11
C ASP A 97 29.39 26.86 -2.98
N ASN A 98 28.43 27.64 -2.51
CA ASN A 98 27.42 27.25 -1.53
C ASN A 98 26.41 26.16 -1.99
N GLN A 99 26.29 25.85 -3.29
CA GLN A 99 25.38 24.79 -3.76
C GLN A 99 25.99 23.39 -3.83
N ALA A 100 27.32 23.27 -3.75
CA ALA A 100 28.01 21.98 -3.74
C ALA A 100 27.73 21.21 -2.44
N HIS A 101 27.79 21.90 -1.29
CA HIS A 101 27.51 21.34 0.02
C HIS A 101 26.07 20.78 0.13
N LEU A 102 25.09 21.51 -0.41
CA LEU A 102 23.68 21.08 -0.43
C LEU A 102 23.43 19.85 -1.34
N ARG A 103 24.27 19.64 -2.36
CA ARG A 103 24.21 18.46 -3.22
C ARG A 103 24.89 17.26 -2.56
N GLU A 104 26.00 17.47 -1.87
CA GLU A 104 26.67 16.42 -1.09
C GLU A 104 25.79 15.94 0.06
N GLU A 105 25.17 16.85 0.81
CA GLU A 105 24.23 16.54 1.89
C GLU A 105 23.02 15.75 1.37
N LYS A 106 22.43 16.17 0.23
CA LYS A 106 21.34 15.42 -0.44
C LYS A 106 21.77 14.09 -1.06
N MET A 107 23.04 13.93 -1.40
CA MET A 107 23.60 12.67 -1.90
C MET A 107 23.95 11.72 -0.76
N GLU A 108 24.31 12.25 0.42
CA GLU A 108 24.50 11.48 1.65
C GLU A 108 23.19 11.01 2.24
N GLU A 109 22.14 11.82 2.25
CA GLU A 109 20.77 11.38 2.59
C GLU A 109 20.25 10.30 1.65
N LYS A 110 20.71 10.29 0.39
CA LYS A 110 20.35 9.28 -0.63
C LYS A 110 21.28 8.07 -0.69
N LYS A 111 22.35 8.03 0.11
CA LYS A 111 23.05 6.77 0.40
C LYS A 111 22.15 5.95 1.31
N VAL A 112 21.05 5.44 0.74
CA VAL A 112 20.23 4.39 1.34
C VAL A 112 21.20 3.25 1.60
N VAL A 113 21.57 3.09 2.87
CA VAL A 113 22.32 1.94 3.35
C VAL A 113 21.63 0.73 2.73
N LYS A 114 22.34 -0.06 1.94
CA LYS A 114 21.80 -1.31 1.39
C LYS A 114 21.62 -2.25 2.57
N VAL A 115 20.54 -2.06 3.32
CA VAL A 115 20.14 -2.90 4.43
C VAL A 115 19.74 -4.24 3.83
N ASP A 116 20.29 -5.33 4.36
CA ASP A 116 19.91 -6.67 3.94
C ASP A 116 18.37 -6.79 3.93
N PRO A 117 17.77 -7.37 2.89
CA PRO A 117 16.31 -7.40 2.74
C PRO A 117 15.63 -8.04 3.95
N LYS A 118 16.29 -9.02 4.58
CA LYS A 118 15.83 -9.66 5.82
C LYS A 118 15.76 -8.70 7.01
N VAL A 119 16.76 -7.83 7.17
CA VAL A 119 16.80 -6.84 8.25
C VAL A 119 15.76 -5.75 8.01
N ARG A 120 15.58 -5.33 6.75
CA ARG A 120 14.54 -4.37 6.38
C ARG A 120 13.13 -4.91 6.62
N ILE A 121 12.88 -6.16 6.24
CA ILE A 121 11.61 -6.87 6.56
C ILE A 121 11.39 -6.87 8.07
N GLN A 122 12.40 -7.20 8.87
CA GLN A 122 12.24 -7.22 10.32
C GLN A 122 11.91 -5.84 10.91
N GLN A 123 12.56 -4.77 10.44
CA GLN A 123 12.25 -3.39 10.86
C GLN A 123 10.82 -2.96 10.49
N LEU A 124 10.34 -3.37 9.30
CA LEU A 124 8.96 -3.12 8.85
C LEU A 124 7.93 -3.78 9.78
N LEU A 125 8.16 -5.04 10.16
CA LEU A 125 7.23 -5.80 10.98
C LEU A 125 7.29 -5.44 12.47
N ASP A 126 8.48 -5.21 13.01
CA ASP A 126 8.66 -4.95 14.45
C ASP A 126 8.10 -3.59 14.85
N GLY A 127 7.94 -2.64 13.90
CA GLY A 127 7.27 -1.35 14.14
C GLY A 127 7.99 -0.45 15.16
N THR A 128 9.23 -0.78 15.51
CA THR A 128 10.01 -0.11 16.56
C THR A 128 10.60 1.23 16.12
N LEU A 129 10.48 1.58 14.84
CA LEU A 129 10.98 2.85 14.31
C LEU A 129 9.88 3.92 14.34
N PRO A 130 10.13 5.12 14.90
CA PRO A 130 9.17 6.21 14.95
C PRO A 130 8.59 6.58 13.57
N GLU A 131 9.40 6.52 12.52
CA GLU A 131 8.98 6.81 11.13
C GLU A 131 7.99 5.77 10.54
N MET A 132 7.93 4.58 11.14
CA MET A 132 7.10 3.48 10.66
C MET A 132 5.80 3.34 11.46
N LEU A 133 5.63 4.16 12.51
CA LEU A 133 4.46 4.13 13.39
C LEU A 133 3.24 4.81 12.75
N ASP A 134 3.48 5.81 11.90
CA ASP A 134 2.44 6.49 11.12
C ASP A 134 1.92 5.65 9.96
N ARG A 135 2.61 4.55 9.61
CA ARG A 135 2.20 3.62 8.56
C ARG A 135 1.33 2.51 9.13
N THR A 136 0.28 2.16 8.40
CA THR A 136 -0.60 1.05 8.79
C THR A 136 0.16 -0.27 8.81
N LEU A 137 -0.34 -1.27 9.54
CA LEU A 137 0.28 -2.60 9.55
C LEU A 137 0.19 -3.25 8.15
N GLU A 138 -0.88 -2.97 7.44
CA GLU A 138 -1.18 -3.42 6.09
C GLU A 138 -0.11 -2.92 5.10
N ASP A 139 0.18 -1.62 5.09
CA ASP A 139 1.18 -1.02 4.20
C ASP A 139 2.58 -1.61 4.47
N ARG A 140 2.92 -1.83 5.74
CA ARG A 140 4.20 -2.43 6.14
C ARG A 140 4.32 -3.89 5.67
N ILE A 141 3.22 -4.64 5.73
CA ILE A 141 3.15 -6.01 5.23
C ILE A 141 3.27 -6.04 3.70
N GLU A 142 2.65 -5.10 2.99
CA GLU A 142 2.75 -4.98 1.54
C GLU A 142 4.18 -4.68 1.10
N GLU A 143 4.86 -3.73 1.73
CA GLU A 143 6.28 -3.44 1.48
C GLU A 143 7.12 -4.70 1.75
N ALA A 144 6.95 -5.33 2.91
CA ALA A 144 7.70 -6.54 3.27
C ALA A 144 7.49 -7.70 2.27
N ARG A 145 6.28 -7.85 1.71
CA ARG A 145 5.98 -8.86 0.67
C ARG A 145 6.77 -8.64 -0.60
N THR A 146 7.05 -7.39 -0.99
CA THR A 146 7.86 -7.09 -2.18
C THR A 146 9.34 -7.46 -2.00
N LEU A 147 9.84 -7.48 -0.75
CA LEU A 147 11.22 -7.87 -0.43
C LEU A 147 11.45 -9.39 -0.33
N VAL A 148 10.38 -10.21 -0.30
CA VAL A 148 10.49 -11.68 -0.18
C VAL A 148 10.57 -12.33 -1.57
N GLU A 149 11.77 -12.75 -1.98
CA GLU A 149 12.02 -13.30 -3.32
C GLU A 149 11.61 -14.77 -3.51
N LYS A 150 11.82 -15.64 -2.50
CA LYS A 150 11.59 -17.10 -2.62
C LYS A 150 10.57 -17.57 -1.60
N LYS A 151 9.43 -18.08 -2.08
CA LYS A 151 8.37 -18.66 -1.26
C LYS A 151 8.48 -20.19 -1.30
N THR A 152 8.93 -20.78 -0.19
CA THR A 152 8.84 -22.24 -0.01
C THR A 152 7.37 -22.61 0.13
N LYS A 153 6.88 -23.64 -0.58
CA LYS A 153 5.51 -24.11 -0.42
C LYS A 153 5.31 -24.55 1.03
N MET A 154 4.30 -24.00 1.71
CA MET A 154 3.99 -24.34 3.09
C MET A 154 3.31 -25.71 3.11
N THR A 155 4.09 -26.77 3.32
CA THR A 155 3.59 -28.13 3.60
C THR A 155 3.71 -28.41 5.10
N GLU A 156 2.96 -29.40 5.60
CA GLU A 156 2.99 -29.77 7.03
C GLU A 156 4.40 -30.14 7.50
N ASP A 157 5.16 -30.88 6.69
CA ASP A 157 6.53 -31.28 7.02
C ASP A 157 7.49 -30.09 7.07
N VAL A 158 7.33 -29.13 6.16
CA VAL A 158 8.09 -27.87 6.17
C VAL A 158 7.75 -27.05 7.41
N PHE A 159 6.48 -27.01 7.82
CA PHE A 159 6.07 -26.32 9.03
C PHE A 159 6.60 -26.99 10.31
N LYS A 160 6.52 -28.32 10.42
CA LYS A 160 7.06 -29.09 11.55
C LYS A 160 8.56 -28.89 11.70
N SER A 161 9.32 -29.02 10.61
CA SER A 161 10.77 -28.78 10.64
C SER A 161 11.14 -27.33 11.00
N TRP A 162 10.32 -26.35 10.60
CA TRP A 162 10.47 -24.96 11.04
C TRP A 162 10.16 -24.78 12.52
N LEU A 163 9.09 -25.42 13.02
CA LEU A 163 8.69 -25.38 14.41
C LEU A 163 9.77 -25.97 15.31
N GLU A 164 10.29 -27.15 14.98
CA GLU A 164 11.42 -27.78 15.66
C GLU A 164 12.66 -26.90 15.66
N ARG A 165 12.96 -26.25 14.54
CA ARG A 165 14.10 -25.31 14.46
C ARG A 165 13.89 -24.10 15.37
N LYS A 166 12.67 -23.57 15.43
CA LYS A 166 12.32 -22.42 16.26
C LYS A 166 12.41 -22.79 17.75
N THR A 167 11.78 -23.89 18.15
CA THR A 167 11.81 -24.37 19.55
C THR A 167 13.24 -24.73 19.97
N LYS A 168 14.02 -25.41 19.11
CA LYS A 168 15.43 -25.69 19.38
C LYS A 168 16.24 -24.41 19.61
N LYS A 169 16.08 -23.40 18.75
CA LYS A 169 16.77 -22.11 18.90
C LYS A 169 16.42 -21.42 20.22
N GLU A 170 15.15 -21.44 20.61
CA GLU A 170 14.69 -20.88 21.88
C GLU A 170 15.25 -21.66 23.08
N MET A 171 15.22 -22.99 23.02
CA MET A 171 15.79 -23.86 24.05
C MET A 171 17.31 -23.68 24.18
N ASP A 172 18.04 -23.58 23.08
CA ASP A 172 19.49 -23.35 23.09
C ASP A 172 19.82 -21.94 23.63
N ALA A 173 19.02 -20.93 23.28
CA ALA A 173 19.15 -19.59 23.84
C ALA A 173 18.85 -19.57 25.34
N ALA A 174 17.81 -20.27 25.80
CA ALA A 174 17.48 -20.42 27.21
C ALA A 174 18.57 -21.18 27.99
N LYS A 175 19.10 -22.27 27.42
CA LYS A 175 20.25 -23.00 27.98
C LYS A 175 21.49 -22.13 28.08
N LYS A 176 21.80 -21.36 27.03
CA LYS A 176 22.93 -20.43 27.04
C LYS A 176 22.73 -19.31 28.07
N ALA A 177 21.54 -18.72 28.13
CA ALA A 177 21.21 -17.69 29.13
C ALA A 177 21.30 -18.24 30.55
N LYS A 178 20.82 -19.47 30.78
CA LYS A 178 20.96 -20.19 32.04
C LYS A 178 22.42 -20.46 32.37
N ALA A 179 23.23 -20.96 31.43
CA ALA A 179 24.65 -21.20 31.64
C ALA A 179 25.42 -19.92 31.98
N GLU A 180 25.14 -18.81 31.28
CA GLU A 180 25.73 -17.50 31.57
C GLU A 180 25.30 -16.94 32.93
N ARG A 181 24.06 -17.20 33.36
CA ARG A 181 23.61 -16.88 34.73
C ARG A 181 24.32 -17.74 35.78
N TRP A 182 24.45 -19.04 35.50
CA TRP A 182 25.13 -20.02 36.36
C TRP A 182 26.61 -19.67 36.57
N LYS A 183 27.33 -19.30 35.49
CA LYS A 183 28.72 -18.83 35.54
C LYS A 183 28.89 -17.55 36.37
N LYS A 184 27.86 -16.71 36.43
CA LYS A 184 27.84 -15.46 37.21
C LYS A 184 27.27 -15.67 38.62
N ASN A 185 27.10 -16.92 39.07
CA ASN A 185 26.46 -17.30 40.34
C ASN A 185 25.07 -16.68 40.58
N ARG A 186 24.36 -16.25 39.51
CA ARG A 186 23.01 -15.69 39.59
C ARG A 186 21.97 -16.78 39.43
N TYR A 187 21.91 -17.67 40.41
CA TYR A 187 20.93 -18.75 40.48
C TYR A 187 19.52 -18.20 40.73
N THR A 188 18.49 -18.85 40.16
CA THR A 188 17.10 -18.60 40.54
C THR A 188 16.79 -19.24 41.89
N GLY A 189 15.84 -18.72 42.66
CA GLY A 189 15.46 -19.31 43.96
C GLY A 189 15.12 -20.80 43.87
N LYS A 190 14.47 -21.23 42.79
CA LYS A 190 14.21 -22.66 42.50
C LYS A 190 15.51 -23.45 42.31
N GLU A 191 16.49 -22.91 41.57
CA GLU A 191 17.79 -23.54 41.37
C GLU A 191 18.64 -23.56 42.65
N ILE A 192 18.55 -22.54 43.49
CA ILE A 192 19.17 -22.49 44.81
C ILE A 192 18.57 -23.58 45.70
N TRP A 193 17.23 -23.69 45.73
CA TRP A 193 16.53 -24.70 46.51
C TRP A 193 16.94 -26.11 46.09
N PHE A 194 17.05 -26.39 44.79
CA PHE A 194 17.57 -27.67 44.32
C PHE A 194 19.05 -27.88 44.62
N LYS A 195 19.90 -26.85 44.47
CA LYS A 195 21.34 -26.96 44.79
C LYS A 195 21.55 -27.24 46.28
N PHE A 196 20.85 -26.54 47.16
CA PHE A 196 20.95 -26.71 48.61
C PHE A 196 20.36 -28.05 49.06
N LYS A 197 19.18 -28.44 48.54
CA LYS A 197 18.57 -29.75 48.83
C LYS A 197 19.41 -30.94 48.36
N VAL A 198 20.15 -30.77 47.27
CA VAL A 198 21.11 -31.80 46.79
C VAL A 198 22.40 -31.76 47.61
N GLN A 199 22.85 -30.59 48.09
CA GLN A 199 24.03 -30.48 48.96
C GLN A 199 23.81 -31.02 50.38
N THR A 200 22.60 -30.97 50.93
CA THR A 200 22.32 -31.47 52.28
C THR A 200 21.96 -32.96 52.32
N LYS A 201 21.86 -33.62 51.16
CA LYS A 201 21.40 -35.02 51.09
C LYS A 201 22.54 -36.05 51.07
N ASP A 202 23.76 -35.60 50.81
CA ASP A 202 24.94 -36.45 50.81
C ASP A 202 25.95 -35.86 51.81
N GLU A 203 25.86 -36.25 53.08
CA GLU A 203 27.03 -36.60 53.93
C GLU A 203 26.68 -37.00 55.38
N ASP A 204 25.47 -36.78 55.93
CA ASP A 204 25.18 -37.13 57.35
C ASP A 204 23.72 -37.52 57.68
N GLU A 205 22.93 -38.10 56.78
CA GLU A 205 21.55 -38.51 57.11
C GLU A 205 21.26 -39.98 56.72
N ALA A 206 21.86 -40.87 57.50
CA ALA A 206 21.39 -42.23 57.68
C ALA A 206 20.33 -42.36 58.80
N ASP A 207 19.90 -41.29 59.50
CA ASP A 207 19.03 -41.49 60.67
C ASP A 207 18.22 -40.25 61.16
N ALA A 208 17.45 -39.59 60.29
CA ALA A 208 16.47 -38.60 60.76
C ALA A 208 15.21 -38.47 59.89
N PHE A 209 14.77 -39.57 59.28
CA PHE A 209 13.35 -39.73 58.98
C PHE A 209 12.70 -40.46 60.15
N ASP A 210 12.44 -39.72 61.23
CA ASP A 210 11.54 -40.16 62.30
C ASP A 210 10.16 -40.30 61.65
N GLU A 211 9.85 -41.54 61.28
CA GLU A 211 8.57 -41.96 60.74
C GLU A 211 7.53 -41.65 61.80
N TYR A 212 6.77 -40.57 61.59
CA TYR A 212 5.66 -40.21 62.47
C TYR A 212 4.59 -41.29 62.34
N GLU A 213 4.73 -42.35 63.14
CA GLU A 213 3.70 -43.35 63.35
C GLU A 213 2.63 -42.68 64.22
N LYS A 214 1.60 -42.17 63.56
CA LYS A 214 0.42 -41.61 64.23
C LYS A 214 -0.18 -42.72 65.12
N PRO A 215 -0.12 -42.64 66.46
CA PRO A 215 -0.66 -43.71 67.29
C PRO A 215 -2.18 -43.82 67.11
N GLU A 216 -2.66 -45.04 66.90
CA GLU A 216 -4.08 -45.38 66.88
C GLU A 216 -4.71 -45.03 68.25
N THR A 217 -5.74 -44.18 68.22
CA THR A 217 -6.69 -43.91 69.34
C THR A 217 -7.27 -45.22 69.90
N PRO A 218 -7.55 -45.39 71.22
CA PRO A 218 -8.68 -44.71 71.93
C PRO A 218 -8.51 -44.67 73.50
N PRO A 219 -9.52 -44.40 74.39
CA PRO A 219 -10.93 -44.01 74.21
C PRO A 219 -11.41 -42.78 75.04
N GLU A 220 -12.60 -42.30 74.64
CA GLU A 220 -13.66 -41.60 75.41
C GLU A 220 -13.32 -40.80 76.69
N SER A 221 -13.59 -39.49 76.63
CA SER A 221 -14.35 -38.82 77.70
C SER A 221 -15.18 -37.68 77.12
N GLU A 222 -16.49 -37.81 77.30
CA GLU A 222 -17.57 -36.87 77.01
C GLU A 222 -17.29 -35.46 77.56
N SER A 223 -17.60 -34.43 76.76
CA SER A 223 -18.39 -33.30 77.24
C SER A 223 -18.90 -32.51 76.04
N GLU A 224 -20.21 -32.59 75.89
CA GLU A 224 -21.10 -31.75 75.09
C GLU A 224 -20.73 -30.27 75.23
N ASP A 225 -20.77 -29.53 74.13
CA ASP A 225 -21.64 -28.36 74.08
C ASP A 225 -21.93 -27.97 72.63
N GLU A 226 -23.17 -27.57 72.46
CA GLU A 226 -23.89 -27.28 71.23
C GLU A 226 -23.39 -25.97 70.61
N GLU A 227 -23.55 -25.82 69.30
CA GLU A 227 -24.29 -24.69 68.70
C GLU A 227 -24.19 -24.71 67.18
N GLU A 228 -25.27 -24.25 66.58
CA GLU A 228 -25.83 -24.66 65.32
C GLU A 228 -25.44 -23.72 64.15
N ALA A 229 -25.52 -24.28 62.94
CA ALA A 229 -25.76 -23.62 61.64
C ALA A 229 -24.60 -22.98 60.84
N PRO A 230 -24.28 -23.55 59.65
CA PRO A 230 -23.86 -22.79 58.48
C PRO A 230 -25.06 -22.40 57.61
N SER A 231 -25.31 -21.09 57.50
CA SER A 231 -26.22 -20.50 56.50
C SER A 231 -25.50 -20.34 55.16
N ALA A 232 -26.22 -20.67 54.09
CA ALA A 232 -25.98 -20.35 52.67
C ALA A 232 -25.52 -21.50 51.76
N ALA A 233 -26.48 -22.30 51.32
CA ALA A 233 -26.43 -22.97 50.01
C ALA A 233 -27.78 -22.76 49.30
N ALA A 234 -27.75 -21.93 48.27
CA ALA A 234 -28.85 -21.70 47.34
C ALA A 234 -28.77 -22.75 46.22
N GLU A 235 -29.79 -23.59 46.08
CA GLU A 235 -30.03 -24.45 44.90
C GLU A 235 -31.55 -24.66 44.80
N VAL A 236 -32.27 -23.85 44.01
CA VAL A 236 -32.78 -24.17 42.67
C VAL A 236 -33.36 -25.59 42.54
N GLN A 237 -34.70 -25.74 42.59
CA GLN A 237 -35.56 -26.47 41.64
C GLN A 237 -36.94 -26.83 42.24
N ALA A 238 -37.99 -26.66 41.42
CA ALA A 238 -39.34 -27.30 41.39
C ALA A 238 -40.44 -26.23 41.20
N THR A 239 -40.96 -26.00 39.99
CA THR A 239 -42.04 -26.73 39.30
C THR A 239 -43.36 -26.79 40.08
N ALA A 240 -44.28 -25.88 39.76
CA ALA A 240 -45.68 -26.10 39.39
C ALA A 240 -46.36 -24.75 39.15
#